data_AF-A0A2D9DCF7-F1
#
_entry.id   AF-A0A2D9DCF7-F1
#
_cell.length_a   1.000
_cell.length_b   1.000
_cell.length_c   1.000
_cell.angle_alpha   90.00
_cell.angle_beta   90.00
_cell.angle_gamma   90.00
#
_symmetry.space_group_name_H-M   'P 1'
#
loop_
_entity.id
_entity.type
_entity.pdbx_description
1 polymer ?
#
loop_
_entity_poly.entity_id
_entity_poly.type
_entity_poly.pdbx_seq_one_letter_code
_entity_poly.pdbx_strand_id
1 'polypeptide(L)'
;MTEKEKLGKYLTKLRQRVPSEEYSKDHISQQELADNNGLTKYLIGTIERGEANPTLDKLIFLAKALKLKKVNIFEIEINVDRYIKEIKNK
;
A
#
# COMPACT_ATOMS: atom_id res chain seq x y z
N MET A 1 -13.06 -2.37 -16.28
CA MET A 1 -12.18 -2.29 -15.09
C MET A 1 -12.27 -0.88 -14.54
N THR A 2 -12.73 -0.71 -13.30
CA THR A 2 -12.89 0.60 -12.64
C THR A 2 -11.54 1.17 -12.18
N GLU A 3 -11.50 2.46 -11.84
CA GLU A 3 -10.30 3.09 -11.27
C GLU A 3 -9.87 2.43 -9.95
N LYS A 4 -10.84 2.01 -9.12
CA LYS A 4 -10.57 1.26 -7.89
C LYS A 4 -9.93 -0.10 -8.16
N GLU A 5 -10.43 -0.83 -9.16
CA GLU A 5 -9.84 -2.11 -9.56
C GLU A 5 -8.43 -1.95 -10.17
N LYS A 6 -8.19 -0.88 -10.94
CA LYS A 6 -6.85 -0.54 -11.46
C LYS A 6 -5.87 -0.28 -10.31
N LEU A 7 -6.28 0.56 -9.36
CA LEU A 7 -5.49 0.87 -8.17
C LEU A 7 -5.23 -0.39 -7.33
N GLY A 8 -6.26 -1.19 -7.07
CA GLY A 8 -6.15 -2.45 -6.33
C GLY A 8 -5.13 -3.40 -6.95
N LYS A 9 -5.24 -3.65 -8.27
CA LYS A 9 -4.28 -4.49 -9.00
C LYS A 9 -2.85 -3.93 -8.97
N TYR A 10 -2.69 -2.61 -9.04
CA TYR A 10 -1.38 -1.98 -8.92
C TYR A 10 -0.76 -2.22 -7.54
N LEU A 11 -1.52 -2.03 -6.47
CA LEU A 11 -1.04 -2.23 -5.09
C LEU A 11 -0.74 -3.71 -4.80
N THR A 12 -1.55 -4.64 -5.31
CA THR A 12 -1.27 -6.09 -5.26
C THR A 12 0.09 -6.39 -5.89
N LYS A 13 0.36 -5.85 -7.08
CA LYS A 13 1.65 -6.06 -7.77
C LYS A 13 2.83 -5.48 -6.98
N LEU A 14 2.65 -4.35 -6.29
CA LEU A 14 3.69 -3.79 -5.42
C LEU A 14 3.95 -4.70 -4.22
N ARG A 15 2.90 -5.17 -3.54
CA ARG A 15 3.03 -6.08 -2.40
C ARG A 15 3.76 -7.36 -2.78
N GLN A 16 3.39 -7.95 -3.92
CA GLN A 16 3.99 -9.21 -4.38
C GLN A 16 5.47 -9.12 -4.77
N ARG A 17 6.05 -7.91 -4.87
CA ARG A 17 7.49 -7.70 -5.10
C ARG A 17 8.31 -7.67 -3.82
N VAL A 18 7.65 -7.58 -2.66
CA VAL A 18 8.32 -7.54 -1.37
C VAL A 18 8.35 -8.97 -0.82
N PRO A 19 9.54 -9.53 -0.51
CA PRO A 19 9.63 -10.84 0.09
C PRO A 19 9.00 -10.84 1.48
N SER A 20 8.40 -11.96 1.87
CA SER A 20 7.96 -12.18 3.24
C SER A 20 9.18 -12.33 4.16
N GLU A 21 9.12 -11.69 5.32
CA GLU A 21 10.03 -11.88 6.45
C GLU A 21 9.65 -13.14 7.25
N GLU A 22 8.37 -13.55 7.24
CA GLU A 22 7.86 -14.74 7.94
C GLU A 22 8.00 -16.05 7.14
N TYR A 23 7.78 -16.01 5.83
CA TYR A 23 7.67 -17.22 4.99
C TYR A 23 8.78 -17.26 3.93
N SER A 24 9.62 -18.30 3.98
CA SER A 24 10.72 -18.46 3.03
C SER A 24 10.18 -18.68 1.61
N LYS A 25 10.64 -17.83 0.66
CA LYS A 25 10.31 -17.85 -0.77
C LYS A 25 8.91 -17.36 -1.15
N ASP A 26 8.17 -16.78 -0.21
CA ASP A 26 6.88 -16.14 -0.48
C ASP A 26 7.02 -14.60 -0.51
N HIS A 27 6.00 -13.96 -1.08
CA HIS A 27 5.83 -12.51 -0.95
C HIS A 27 5.13 -12.16 0.37
N ILE A 28 5.34 -10.95 0.87
CA ILE A 28 4.69 -10.46 2.09
C ILE A 28 3.17 -10.64 2.03
N SER A 29 2.58 -11.20 3.09
CA SER A 29 1.13 -11.41 3.16
C SER A 29 0.37 -10.11 3.44
N GLN A 30 -0.96 -10.09 3.26
CA GLN A 30 -1.77 -8.94 3.68
C GLN A 30 -1.76 -8.74 5.21
N GLN A 31 -1.58 -9.82 5.97
CA GLN A 31 -1.50 -9.77 7.43
C GLN A 31 -0.16 -9.17 7.85
N GLU A 32 0.93 -9.73 7.34
CA GLU A 32 2.29 -9.29 7.63
C GLU A 32 2.52 -7.82 7.22
N LEU A 33 1.87 -7.39 6.12
CA LEU A 33 1.85 -5.99 5.74
C LEU A 33 1.08 -5.11 6.75
N ALA A 34 -0.05 -5.59 7.28
CA ALA A 34 -0.87 -4.88 8.27
C ALA A 34 -0.14 -4.71 9.62
N ASP A 35 0.60 -5.74 10.04
CA ASP A 35 1.28 -5.78 11.34
C ASP A 35 2.30 -4.65 11.50
N ASN A 36 2.77 -4.09 10.38
CA ASN A 36 3.83 -3.08 10.34
C ASN A 36 3.35 -1.65 10.00
N ASN A 37 2.05 -1.38 9.86
CA ASN A 37 1.61 -0.09 9.29
C ASN A 37 0.31 0.55 9.79
N GLY A 38 -0.30 0.04 10.85
CA GLY A 38 -1.54 0.63 11.41
C GLY A 38 -2.76 0.51 10.50
N LEU A 39 -2.65 -0.19 9.36
CA LEU A 39 -3.78 -0.60 8.53
C LEU A 39 -4.23 -2.00 8.97
N THR A 40 -5.47 -2.36 8.66
CA THR A 40 -5.96 -3.71 8.93
C THR A 40 -5.80 -4.60 7.69
N LYS A 41 -5.60 -5.91 7.89
CA LYS A 41 -5.64 -6.91 6.80
C LYS A 41 -6.91 -6.77 5.95
N TYR A 42 -8.05 -6.54 6.59
CA TYR A 42 -9.33 -6.34 5.91
C TYR A 42 -9.28 -5.14 4.96
N LEU A 43 -8.79 -3.99 5.43
CA LEU A 43 -8.65 -2.79 4.60
C LEU A 43 -7.72 -3.06 3.41
N ILE A 44 -6.56 -3.67 3.63
CA ILE A 44 -5.61 -4.02 2.56
C ILE A 44 -6.30 -4.91 1.51
N GLY A 45 -6.98 -5.98 1.95
CA GLY A 45 -7.69 -6.88 1.04
C GLY A 45 -8.81 -6.21 0.23
N THR A 46 -9.61 -5.36 0.87
CA THR A 46 -10.67 -4.60 0.17
C THR A 46 -10.12 -3.57 -0.82
N ILE A 47 -8.95 -2.98 -0.53
CA ILE A 47 -8.23 -2.12 -1.49
C ILE A 47 -7.76 -2.94 -2.69
N GLU A 48 -7.08 -4.08 -2.45
CA GLU A 48 -6.55 -4.93 -3.53
C GLU A 48 -7.64 -5.48 -4.46
N ARG A 49 -8.85 -5.74 -3.93
CA ARG A 49 -10.01 -6.16 -4.73
C ARG A 49 -10.73 -5.01 -5.43
N GLY A 50 -10.37 -3.75 -5.15
CA GLY A 50 -11.05 -2.57 -5.72
C GLY A 50 -12.41 -2.26 -5.09
N GLU A 51 -12.69 -2.81 -3.91
CA GLU A 51 -13.95 -2.62 -3.17
C GLU A 51 -13.92 -1.35 -2.30
N ALA A 52 -12.74 -1.03 -1.76
CA ALA A 52 -12.56 0.13 -0.89
C ALA A 52 -12.33 1.44 -1.66
N ASN A 53 -12.67 2.56 -1.01
CA ASN A 53 -12.26 3.91 -1.40
C ASN A 53 -11.28 4.46 -0.36
N PRO A 54 -9.99 4.07 -0.38
CA PRO A 54 -9.02 4.51 0.62
C PRO A 54 -8.72 6.01 0.48
N THR A 55 -8.38 6.65 1.60
CA THR A 55 -7.80 8.01 1.57
C THR A 55 -6.38 7.95 1.01
N LEU A 56 -5.87 9.10 0.55
CA LEU A 56 -4.48 9.21 0.13
C LEU A 56 -3.52 8.80 1.27
N ASP A 57 -3.78 9.25 2.50
CA ASP A 57 -2.98 8.87 3.68
C ASP A 57 -2.85 7.35 3.84
N LYS A 58 -3.94 6.60 3.68
CA LYS A 58 -3.94 5.13 3.78
C LYS A 58 -3.10 4.49 2.67
N LEU A 59 -3.19 5.03 1.45
CA LEU A 59 -2.36 4.58 0.32
C LEU A 59 -0.88 4.85 0.58
N ILE A 60 -0.54 5.99 1.17
CA ILE A 60 0.84 6.36 1.49
C ILE A 60 1.38 5.56 2.67
N PHE A 61 0.58 5.28 3.70
CA PHE A 61 1.00 4.39 4.79
C PHE A 61 1.21 2.96 4.30
N LEU A 62 0.39 2.46 3.38
CA LEU A 62 0.62 1.18 2.73
C LEU A 62 1.94 1.20 1.94
N ALA A 63 2.21 2.24 1.15
CA ALA A 63 3.46 2.38 0.41
C ALA A 63 4.69 2.44 1.33
N LYS A 64 4.60 3.16 2.45
CA LYS A 64 5.63 3.19 3.49
C LYS A 64 5.88 1.82 4.10
N ALA A 65 4.83 1.05 4.37
CA ALA A 65 4.93 -0.30 4.91
C ALA A 65 5.65 -1.26 3.96
N LEU A 66 5.43 -1.09 2.65
CA LEU A 66 6.16 -1.77 1.59
C LEU A 66 7.58 -1.22 1.38
N LYS A 67 8.06 -0.34 2.27
CA LYS A 67 9.39 0.30 2.22
C LYS A 67 9.65 1.03 0.89
N LEU A 68 8.60 1.56 0.26
CA LEU A 68 8.70 2.30 -1.00
C LEU A 68 9.05 3.77 -0.75
N LYS A 69 10.04 4.29 -1.48
CA LYS A 69 10.35 5.74 -1.47
C LYS A 69 9.35 6.56 -2.28
N LYS A 70 8.74 5.94 -3.29
CA LYS A 70 7.79 6.56 -4.22
C LYS A 70 6.66 5.61 -4.58
N VAL A 71 5.48 6.14 -4.86
CA VAL A 71 4.31 5.38 -5.31
C VAL A 71 3.59 6.15 -6.41
N ASN A 72 3.08 5.43 -7.42
CA ASN A 72 2.33 6.02 -8.54
C ASN A 72 0.84 5.78 -8.33
N ILE A 73 0.07 6.85 -8.12
CA ILE A 73 -1.38 6.80 -7.95
C ILE A 73 -2.01 7.56 -9.11
N PHE A 74 -2.72 6.85 -10.00
CA PHE A 74 -3.34 7.44 -11.21
C PHE A 74 -2.41 8.38 -11.98
N GLU A 75 -1.23 7.87 -12.36
CA GLU A 75 -0.19 8.60 -13.12
C GLU A 75 0.52 9.74 -12.36
N ILE A 76 0.20 9.93 -11.08
CA ILE A 76 0.90 10.87 -10.21
C ILE A 76 1.93 10.12 -9.38
N GLU A 77 3.21 10.45 -9.57
CA GLU A 77 4.29 9.97 -8.69
C GLU A 77 4.31 10.79 -7.40
N ILE A 78 4.22 10.10 -6.26
CA ILE A 78 4.23 10.72 -4.93
C ILE A 78 5.46 10.21 -4.17
N ASN A 79 6.23 11.14 -3.60
CA ASN A 79 7.30 10.81 -2.66
C ASN A 79 6.71 10.53 -1.28
N VAL A 80 6.88 9.29 -0.80
CA VAL A 80 6.25 8.77 0.41
C VAL A 80 6.78 9.50 1.65
N ASP A 81 8.09 9.64 1.78
CA ASP A 81 8.72 10.25 2.95
C ASP A 81 8.38 11.74 3.06
N ARG A 82 8.38 12.44 1.93
CA ARG A 82 8.01 13.86 1.85
C ARG A 82 6.56 14.07 2.28
N TYR A 83 5.64 13.29 1.73
CA TYR A 83 4.22 13.39 2.06
C TYR A 83 3.96 13.17 3.56
N ILE A 84 4.59 12.16 4.14
CA ILE A 84 4.46 11.87 5.58
C ILE A 84 5.05 12.99 6.43
N LYS A 85 6.17 13.59 6.02
CA LYS A 85 6.74 14.75 6.70
C LYS A 85 5.79 15.95 6.66
N GLU A 86 5.16 16.20 5.52
CA GLU A 86 4.19 17.28 5.35
C GLU A 86 2.92 17.07 6.20
N ILE A 87 2.45 15.84 6.39
CA ILE A 87 1.32 15.54 7.30
C ILE A 87 1.70 15.79 8.75
N LYS A 88 2.88 15.36 9.19
CA LYS A 88 3.31 15.50 10.60
C LYS A 88 3.54 16.95 11.04
N ASN A 89 3.74 17.85 10.08
CA ASN A 89 3.97 19.28 10.33
C ASN A 89 2.68 20.12 10.22
N LYS A 90 1.53 19.48 9.98
CA LYS A 90 0.20 20.10 10.06
C LYS A 90 -0.36 19.90 11.45
#